data_AF-A0A936DPM2-F1
#
_entry.id   AF-A0A936DPM2-F1
#
_cell.length_a   1.000
_cell.length_b   1.000
_cell.length_c   1.000
_cell.angle_alpha   90.00
_cell.angle_beta   90.00
_cell.angle_gamma   90.00
#
_symmetry.space_group_name_H-M   'P 1'
#
loop_
_entity.id
_entity.type
_entity.pdbx_description
1 polymer ?
#
loop_
_entity_poly.entity_id
_entity_poly.type
_entity_poly.pdbx_seq_one_letter_code
_entity_poly.pdbx_strand_id
1 'polypeptide(L)'
;MGQKKLNDRENSRNRICINLGKEVRHFIFLNKKIIELIDDLEIDNFDLRGGSELGRLYLRKYPNQQITKLNIYPGEAYIAPTENIIHDATTLNKAFPDITLSLIGNFWVKKDLFR
;
A
#
# COMPACT_ATOMS: atom_id res chain seq x y z
N MET A 1 -19.64 -7.85 -7.03
CA MET A 1 -18.36 -7.30 -6.55
C MET A 1 -18.47 -7.21 -5.03
N GLY A 2 -17.97 -8.21 -4.31
CA GLY A 2 -18.30 -8.45 -2.90
C GLY A 2 -17.50 -7.57 -1.94
N GLN A 3 -18.15 -7.11 -0.86
CA GLN A 3 -17.47 -6.54 0.31
C GLN A 3 -16.43 -7.53 0.81
N LYS A 4 -15.15 -7.16 0.75
CA LYS A 4 -14.10 -7.90 1.45
C LYS A 4 -14.24 -7.60 2.93
N LYS A 5 -14.51 -8.61 3.76
CA LYS A 5 -14.57 -8.44 5.22
C LYS A 5 -13.18 -8.06 5.73
N LEU A 6 -13.09 -7.39 6.87
CA LEU A 6 -11.82 -6.98 7.48
C LEU A 6 -10.83 -8.15 7.62
N ASN A 7 -11.32 -9.31 8.04
CA ASN A 7 -10.53 -10.54 8.18
C ASN A 7 -9.97 -11.07 6.84
N ASP A 8 -10.58 -10.73 5.71
CA ASP A 8 -10.08 -11.13 4.38
C ASP A 8 -8.89 -10.27 3.89
N ARG A 9 -8.58 -9.17 4.60
CA ARG A 9 -7.43 -8.31 4.30
C ARG A 9 -6.13 -8.83 4.90
N GLU A 10 -6.20 -9.59 6.01
CA GLU A 10 -5.02 -10.28 6.54
C GLU A 10 -4.45 -11.29 5.53
N ASN A 11 -5.34 -11.94 4.77
CA ASN A 11 -4.99 -12.84 3.68
C ASN A 11 -4.92 -12.12 2.33
N SER A 12 -4.69 -10.81 2.32
CA SER A 12 -4.61 -10.08 1.06
C SER A 12 -3.35 -10.40 0.28
N ARG A 13 -3.49 -10.39 -1.04
CA ARG A 13 -2.39 -10.59 -1.98
C ARG A 13 -1.40 -9.43 -1.88
N ASN A 14 -0.13 -9.75 -2.02
CA ASN A 14 0.92 -8.75 -2.20
C ASN A 14 0.90 -8.22 -3.63
N ARG A 15 1.29 -6.96 -3.77
CA ARG A 15 1.58 -6.34 -5.05
C ARG A 15 3.10 -6.28 -5.23
N ILE A 16 3.57 -6.84 -6.33
CA ILE A 16 4.87 -6.48 -6.89
C ILE A 16 4.62 -5.33 -7.86
N CYS A 17 5.38 -4.25 -7.72
CA CYS A 17 5.34 -3.14 -8.66
C CYS A 17 6.77 -2.81 -9.08
N ILE A 18 7.01 -2.87 -10.39
CA ILE A 18 8.31 -2.60 -11.00
C ILE A 18 8.22 -1.26 -11.72
N ASN A 19 9.18 -0.37 -11.46
CA ASN A 19 9.29 0.89 -12.19
C ASN A 19 9.98 0.65 -13.53
N LEU A 20 9.20 0.69 -14.62
CA LEU A 20 9.69 0.61 -16.00
C LEU A 20 9.80 1.99 -16.65
N GLY A 21 9.52 3.06 -15.90
CA GLY A 21 9.62 4.44 -16.33
C GLY A 21 11.06 4.95 -16.34
N LYS A 22 11.23 6.19 -16.79
CA LYS A 22 12.53 6.88 -16.85
C LYS A 22 12.87 7.69 -15.60
N GLU A 23 11.90 7.88 -14.71
CA GLU A 23 12.00 8.74 -13.53
C GLU A 23 11.72 7.95 -12.26
N VAL A 24 12.15 8.49 -11.11
CA VAL A 24 11.88 7.90 -9.80
C VAL A 24 10.36 7.83 -9.56
N ARG A 25 9.90 6.67 -9.12
CA ARG A 25 8.55 6.48 -8.61
C ARG A 25 8.58 6.52 -7.09
N HIS A 26 7.55 7.10 -6.48
CA HIS A 26 7.42 7.12 -5.04
C HIS A 26 6.32 6.18 -4.59
N PHE A 27 6.63 5.32 -3.63
CA PHE A 27 5.64 4.56 -2.89
C PHE A 27 5.51 5.19 -1.50
N ILE A 28 4.38 5.84 -1.25
CA ILE A 28 4.11 6.59 -0.03
C ILE A 28 3.08 5.80 0.77
N PHE A 29 3.34 5.50 2.03
CA PHE A 29 2.42 4.67 2.81
C PHE A 29 2.48 4.93 4.31
N LEU A 30 1.38 4.59 4.97
CA LEU A 30 1.32 4.41 6.42
C LEU A 30 1.83 3.01 6.74
N ASN A 31 2.82 2.90 7.62
CA ASN A 31 3.35 1.62 8.07
C ASN A 31 2.46 0.99 9.15
N LYS A 32 1.16 0.87 8.85
CA LYS A 32 0.11 0.28 9.68
C LYS A 32 -0.90 -0.43 8.79
N LYS A 33 -1.38 -1.58 9.25
CA LYS A 33 -2.47 -2.30 8.62
C LYS A 33 -3.77 -1.54 8.78
N ILE A 34 -4.70 -1.75 7.85
CA ILE A 34 -6.03 -1.13 7.90
C ILE A 34 -6.77 -1.46 9.21
N ILE A 35 -6.63 -2.68 9.74
CA ILE A 35 -7.28 -3.07 11.00
C ILE A 35 -6.73 -2.28 12.20
N GLU A 36 -5.42 -2.05 12.24
CA GLU A 36 -4.79 -1.26 13.31
C GLU A 36 -5.29 0.19 13.28
N LEU A 37 -5.55 0.74 12.09
CA LEU A 37 -6.13 2.08 11.97
C LEU A 37 -7.58 2.14 12.45
N ILE A 38 -8.35 1.07 12.27
CA ILE A 38 -9.75 0.99 12.70
C ILE A 38 -9.81 0.87 14.22
N ASP A 39 -8.96 0.04 14.80
CA ASP A 39 -8.85 -0.15 16.25
C ASP A 39 -8.43 1.16 16.93
N ASP A 40 -7.41 1.85 16.42
CA ASP A 40 -6.96 3.16 16.92
C ASP A 40 -8.03 4.27 16.81
N LEU A 41 -8.98 4.11 15.87
CA LEU A 41 -10.08 5.05 15.65
C LEU A 41 -11.36 4.66 16.40
N GLU A 42 -11.42 3.45 16.99
CA GLU A 42 -12.59 2.90 17.66
C GLU A 42 -13.85 2.87 16.75
N ILE A 43 -13.70 2.39 15.51
CA ILE A 43 -14.79 2.34 14.53
C ILE A 43 -15.33 0.92 14.38
N ASP A 44 -16.59 0.72 14.79
CA ASP A 44 -17.22 -0.61 14.75
C ASP A 44 -17.66 -1.06 13.33
N ASN A 45 -17.96 -0.14 12.42
CA ASN A 45 -18.52 -0.44 11.08
C ASN A 45 -18.08 0.57 10.00
N PHE A 46 -16.81 0.52 9.59
CA PHE A 46 -16.32 1.37 8.50
C PHE A 46 -16.64 0.73 7.12
N ASP A 47 -17.33 1.45 6.23
CA ASP A 47 -17.49 1.02 4.84
C ASP A 47 -16.17 1.22 4.08
N LEU A 48 -15.40 0.15 3.95
CA LEU A 48 -14.02 0.13 3.43
C LEU A 48 -13.90 0.42 1.93
N ARG A 49 -14.96 0.89 1.27
CA ARG A 49 -14.93 1.22 -0.17
C ARG A 49 -13.95 2.35 -0.49
N GLY A 50 -13.53 3.14 0.49
CA GLY A 50 -12.54 4.20 0.32
C GLY A 50 -11.40 4.13 1.34
N GLY A 51 -10.36 3.33 1.08
CA GLY A 51 -9.16 3.29 1.94
C GLY A 51 -8.53 4.68 2.16
N SER A 52 -8.59 5.55 1.15
CA SER A 52 -8.13 6.94 1.25
C SER A 52 -8.88 7.78 2.29
N GLU A 53 -10.16 7.50 2.53
CA GLU A 53 -10.95 8.21 3.55
C GLU A 53 -10.52 7.82 4.96
N LEU A 54 -10.32 6.52 5.21
CA LEU A 54 -9.78 6.03 6.48
C LEU A 54 -8.41 6.66 6.77
N GLY A 55 -7.52 6.70 5.78
CA GLY A 55 -6.22 7.36 5.91
C GLY A 55 -6.34 8.85 6.25
N ARG A 56 -7.25 9.58 5.60
CA ARG A 56 -7.50 11.00 5.90
C ARG A 56 -8.07 11.22 7.30
N LEU A 57 -9.00 10.37 7.73
CA LEU A 57 -9.55 10.42 9.09
C LEU A 57 -8.46 10.18 10.13
N TYR A 58 -7.64 9.14 9.91
CA TYR A 58 -6.53 8.80 10.78
C TYR A 58 -5.53 9.94 10.92
N LEU A 59 -5.07 10.51 9.81
CA LEU A 59 -4.08 11.59 9.82
C LEU A 59 -4.62 12.90 10.41
N ARG A 60 -5.94 13.12 10.41
CA ARG A 60 -6.56 14.23 11.13
C ARG A 60 -6.54 14.03 12.65
N LYS A 61 -6.79 12.81 13.13
CA LYS A 61 -6.74 12.49 14.56
C LYS A 61 -5.29 12.40 15.08
N TYR A 62 -4.38 11.90 14.25
CA TYR A 62 -2.97 11.68 14.58
C TYR A 62 -2.04 12.46 13.63
N PRO A 63 -1.96 13.80 13.76
CA PRO A 63 -1.22 14.65 12.82
C PRO A 63 0.30 14.42 12.82
N ASN A 64 0.85 13.88 13.91
CA ASN A 64 2.27 13.56 14.05
C ASN A 64 2.63 12.14 13.60
N GLN A 65 1.68 11.40 13.01
CA GLN A 65 1.92 10.07 12.48
C GLN A 65 3.01 10.10 11.40
N GLN A 66 3.99 9.22 11.50
CA GLN A 66 5.04 9.09 10.49
C GLN A 66 4.49 8.45 9.21
N ILE A 67 4.83 9.07 8.07
CA ILE A 67 4.58 8.58 6.72
C ILE A 67 5.90 8.12 6.11
N THR A 68 5.91 6.92 5.54
CA THR A 68 7.08 6.43 4.81
C THR A 68 6.97 6.82 3.34
N LYS A 69 8.03 7.40 2.78
CA LYS A 69 8.21 7.63 1.35
C LYS A 69 9.40 6.83 0.85
N LEU A 70 9.14 5.82 0.04
CA LEU A 70 10.16 4.99 -0.60
C LEU A 70 10.37 5.45 -2.05
N ASN A 71 11.63 5.69 -2.42
CA ASN A 71 12.03 5.93 -3.80
C ASN A 71 12.24 4.59 -4.51
N ILE A 72 11.66 4.47 -5.70
CA ILE A 72 11.79 3.32 -6.59
C ILE A 72 12.40 3.86 -7.88
N TYR A 73 13.70 3.68 -8.05
CA TYR A 73 14.43 4.11 -9.25
C TYR A 73 14.03 3.26 -10.46
N PRO A 74 14.27 3.74 -11.71
CA PRO A 74 14.07 2.93 -12.91
C PRO A 74 14.74 1.54 -12.80
N GLY A 75 13.98 0.49 -13.07
CA GLY A 75 14.41 -0.91 -12.95
C GLY A 75 14.23 -1.52 -11.56
N GLU A 76 13.95 -0.72 -10.53
CA GLU A 76 13.68 -1.23 -9.18
C GLU A 76 12.22 -1.67 -8.99
N ALA A 77 11.99 -2.46 -7.96
CA ALA A 77 10.69 -2.97 -7.60
C ALA A 77 10.45 -2.96 -6.09
N TYR A 78 9.18 -2.90 -5.69
CA TYR A 78 8.76 -3.20 -4.32
C TYR A 78 7.79 -4.37 -4.29
N ILE A 79 7.72 -5.03 -3.12
CA ILE A 79 6.69 -6.00 -2.76
C ILE A 79 5.98 -5.47 -1.53
N ALA A 80 4.68 -5.21 -1.61
CA ALA A 80 3.91 -4.65 -0.49
C ALA A 80 2.46 -5.17 -0.43
N PRO A 81 1.87 -5.26 0.77
CA PRO A 81 0.47 -5.65 0.95
C PRO A 81 -0.46 -4.45 0.70
N THR A 82 -0.46 -3.91 -0.53
CA THR A 82 -1.18 -2.66 -0.87
C THR A 82 -2.69 -2.72 -0.61
N GLU A 83 -3.25 -3.91 -0.51
CA GLU A 83 -4.65 -4.15 -0.17
C GLU A 83 -4.91 -4.15 1.36
N ASN A 84 -3.88 -4.04 2.19
CA ASN A 84 -3.99 -4.03 3.65
C ASN A 84 -3.29 -2.82 4.31
N ILE A 85 -2.76 -1.88 3.52
CA ILE A 85 -2.16 -0.65 4.03
C ILE A 85 -2.68 0.56 3.26
N ILE A 86 -2.71 1.72 3.91
CA ILE A 86 -2.95 2.99 3.22
C ILE A 86 -1.68 3.38 2.48
N HIS A 87 -1.82 3.59 1.17
CA HIS A 87 -0.71 3.93 0.30
C HIS A 87 -1.16 4.87 -0.82
N ASP A 88 -0.19 5.55 -1.43
CA ASP A 88 -0.37 6.41 -2.59
C ASP A 88 0.93 6.46 -3.41
N ALA A 89 0.84 7.08 -4.58
CA ALA A 89 1.97 7.46 -5.42
C ALA A 89 1.82 8.93 -5.84
N THR A 90 2.88 9.50 -6.41
CA THR A 90 2.79 10.84 -6.99
C THR A 90 3.45 10.90 -8.35
N THR A 91 2.79 11.62 -9.26
CA THR A 91 3.30 12.01 -10.58
C THR A 91 3.64 13.50 -10.65
N LEU A 92 3.54 14.21 -9.52
CA LEU A 92 3.85 15.64 -9.47
C LEU A 92 5.30 15.88 -9.91
N ASN A 93 5.49 16.87 -10.77
CA ASN A 93 6.78 17.26 -11.34
C ASN A 93 7.47 16.20 -12.21
N LYS A 94 6.75 15.20 -12.72
CA LYS A 94 7.30 14.24 -13.70
C LYS A 94 7.29 14.81 -15.11
N ALA A 95 8.39 14.63 -15.83
CA ALA A 95 8.50 15.02 -17.24
C ALA A 95 8.13 13.88 -18.21
N PHE A 96 8.14 12.63 -17.74
CA PHE A 96 7.86 11.44 -18.54
C PHE A 96 6.64 10.67 -18.02
N PRO A 97 5.98 9.87 -18.87
CA PRO A 97 4.94 8.96 -18.42
C PRO A 97 5.43 8.02 -17.32
N ASP A 98 4.56 7.80 -16.32
CA ASP A 98 4.81 6.82 -15.27
C ASP A 98 4.44 5.42 -15.78
N ILE A 99 5.46 4.61 -16.08
CA ILE A 99 5.29 3.27 -16.65
C ILE A 99 5.65 2.25 -15.58
N THR A 100 4.72 1.36 -15.24
CA THR A 100 4.94 0.31 -14.24
C THR A 100 4.40 -1.03 -14.70
N LEU A 101 5.09 -2.12 -14.33
CA LEU A 101 4.50 -3.46 -14.33
C LEU A 101 3.98 -3.76 -12.93
N SER A 102 2.72 -4.16 -12.81
CA SER A 102 2.14 -4.56 -11.53
C SER A 102 1.62 -5.99 -11.58
N LEU A 103 2.05 -6.79 -10.60
CA LEU A 103 1.63 -8.18 -10.40
C LEU A 103 0.97 -8.27 -9.03
N ILE A 104 -0.20 -8.92 -8.95
CA ILE A 104 -0.91 -9.13 -7.68
C ILE A 104 -1.04 -10.63 -7.45
N GLY A 105 -0.50 -11.11 -6.33
CA GLY A 105 -0.46 -12.53 -6.04
C GLY A 105 -0.04 -12.85 -4.62
N ASN A 106 -0.12 -14.12 -4.27
CA ASN A 106 0.45 -14.63 -3.05
C ASN A 106 1.89 -15.08 -3.37
N PHE A 107 2.84 -14.16 -3.21
CA PHE A 107 4.25 -14.42 -3.44
C PHE A 107 4.87 -14.92 -2.14
N TRP A 108 5.22 -16.20 -2.11
CA TRP A 108 5.86 -16.83 -0.95
C TRP A 108 7.27 -17.27 -1.34
N VAL A 109 8.22 -16.97 -0.47
CA VAL A 109 9.54 -17.62 -0.53
C VAL A 109 9.40 -18.97 0.15
N LYS A 110 9.60 -20.07 -0.58
CA LYS A 110 9.70 -21.39 0.05
C LYS A 110 10.92 -21.39 0.98
N LYS A 111 10.70 -21.69 2.26
CA LYS A 111 11.78 -21.72 3.28
C LYS A 111 12.91 -22.70 2.92
N ASP A 112 12.63 -23.72 2.12
CA ASP A 112 13.60 -24.72 1.71
C ASP A 112 14.50 -24.28 0.54
N LEU A 113 14.33 -23.08 0.00
CA LEU A 113 15.11 -22.59 -1.15
C LEU A 113 16.50 -22.04 -0.76
N PHE A 114 16.77 -21.88 0.54
CA PHE A 114 18.03 -21.35 1.08
C PHE A 114 18.70 -22.32 2.08
N ARG A 115 18.39 -23.62 1.97
CA ARG A 115 19.09 -24.69 2.69
C ARG A 115 20.13 -25.35 1.80
#